data_AF-A0A814PP23-F1
#
_entry.id   AF-A0A814PP23-F1
#
_cell.length_a   1.000
_cell.length_b   1.000
_cell.length_c   1.000
_cell.angle_alpha   90.00
_cell.angle_beta   90.00
_cell.angle_gamma   90.00
#
_symmetry.space_group_name_H-M   'P 1'
#
loop_
_entity.id
_entity.type
_entity.pdbx_description
1 polymer ?
#
loop_
_entity_poly.entity_id
_entity_poly.type
_entity_poly.pdbx_seq_one_letter_code
_entity_poly.pdbx_strand_id
1 'polypeptide(L)'
;MATVNTDNSRAIARLPTKAISLEDRYDPPANFLEIDVVNPETHGFGNKRYTDYEIRMKTNLPVFRLKEASVRRRYSDFEWLRRELERDSKIVVPPLPGKAWQRQVPGFLRRDDGIFEDDFIEERRKGLEQFINKVAGHPLAQNERSLHVFLQETTIDFDKYIPGKTNLPVFRLKEASVRRRYSDFEWLRRELERDSKIVVPPLPGKAWQRQVPGFLRRDDGIFEDDFIEERRKGLEQFVNKVAGHPLAQNERSLHVFLQETTIDFDKYIPGKVRNS
;
A
#
# COMPACT_ATOMS: atom_id res chain seq x y z
N MET A 1 41.83 -31.18 -33.78
CA MET A 1 40.75 -30.31 -34.29
C MET A 1 39.58 -30.40 -33.35
N ALA A 2 39.32 -29.36 -32.55
CA ALA A 2 38.21 -29.32 -31.60
C ALA A 2 37.01 -28.65 -32.27
N THR A 3 35.88 -29.37 -32.39
CA THR A 3 34.61 -28.84 -32.90
C THR A 3 33.82 -28.24 -31.73
N VAL A 4 33.65 -26.92 -31.73
CA VAL A 4 32.76 -26.21 -30.80
C VAL A 4 31.33 -26.34 -31.32
N ASN A 5 30.49 -27.07 -30.59
CA ASN A 5 29.07 -27.21 -30.87
C ASN A 5 28.35 -25.96 -30.36
N THR A 6 27.79 -25.16 -31.27
CA THR A 6 27.18 -23.86 -30.95
C THR A 6 25.67 -23.95 -31.13
N ASP A 7 24.97 -24.58 -30.18
CA ASP A 7 23.51 -24.63 -30.15
C ASP A 7 22.95 -23.44 -29.34
N ASN A 8 23.12 -22.23 -29.86
CA ASN A 8 22.67 -20.98 -29.21
C ASN A 8 21.30 -20.49 -29.71
N SER A 9 20.54 -21.33 -30.42
CA SER A 9 19.29 -20.95 -31.10
C SER A 9 18.04 -20.97 -30.21
N ARG A 10 18.09 -21.58 -29.01
CA ARG A 10 16.94 -21.68 -28.10
C ARG A 10 16.75 -20.50 -27.15
N ALA A 11 17.79 -19.67 -26.93
CA ALA A 11 17.74 -18.59 -25.94
C ALA A 11 16.92 -17.36 -26.39
N ILE A 12 16.56 -17.27 -27.68
CA ILE A 12 15.85 -16.12 -28.30
C ILE A 12 14.51 -16.55 -28.92
N ALA A 13 14.05 -17.78 -28.66
CA ALA A 13 12.79 -18.26 -29.19
C ALA A 13 11.63 -17.45 -28.59
N ARG A 14 10.79 -16.85 -29.45
CA ARG A 14 9.55 -16.19 -29.03
C ARG A 14 8.70 -17.19 -28.23
N LEU A 15 8.29 -16.81 -27.02
CA LEU A 15 7.37 -17.62 -26.22
C LEU A 15 6.15 -17.94 -27.09
N PRO A 16 5.73 -19.22 -27.16
CA PRO A 16 4.54 -19.59 -27.91
C PRO A 16 3.36 -18.81 -27.33
N THR A 17 2.77 -17.95 -28.14
CA THR A 17 1.59 -17.18 -27.73
C THR A 17 0.48 -18.21 -27.54
N LYS A 18 0.12 -18.49 -26.29
CA LYS A 18 -1.00 -19.37 -25.98
C LYS A 18 -2.23 -18.76 -26.67
N ALA A 19 -2.87 -19.53 -27.56
CA ALA A 19 -4.09 -19.09 -28.20
C ALA A 19 -5.09 -18.74 -27.09
N ILE A 20 -5.55 -17.49 -27.07
CA ILE A 20 -6.59 -17.03 -26.16
C ILE A 20 -7.83 -17.87 -26.52
N SER A 21 -8.32 -18.66 -25.57
CA SER A 21 -9.47 -19.55 -25.80
C SER A 21 -10.71 -18.72 -26.15
N LEU A 22 -11.69 -19.34 -26.82
CA LEU A 22 -12.96 -18.65 -27.10
C LEU A 22 -13.65 -18.25 -25.78
N GLU A 23 -13.66 -19.12 -24.77
CA GLU A 23 -14.08 -18.77 -23.40
C GLU A 23 -13.37 -17.51 -22.85
N ASP A 24 -12.03 -17.45 -22.87
CA ASP A 24 -11.28 -16.30 -22.34
C ASP A 24 -11.63 -14.97 -23.05
N ARG A 25 -12.14 -15.04 -24.28
CA ARG A 25 -12.51 -13.86 -25.08
C ARG A 25 -13.88 -13.30 -24.73
N TYR A 26 -14.75 -14.13 -24.16
CA TYR A 26 -16.13 -13.79 -23.79
C TYR A 26 -16.37 -13.80 -22.28
N ASP A 27 -15.38 -14.18 -21.47
CA ASP A 27 -15.45 -14.05 -20.02
C ASP A 27 -15.54 -12.57 -19.60
N PRO A 28 -16.38 -12.24 -18.61
CA PRO A 28 -16.38 -10.91 -18.00
C PRO A 28 -14.97 -10.60 -17.48
N PRO A 29 -14.51 -9.34 -17.57
CA PRO A 29 -13.15 -8.98 -17.20
C PRO A 29 -12.83 -9.49 -15.79
N ALA A 30 -11.74 -10.25 -15.68
CA ALA A 30 -11.40 -11.00 -14.47
C ALA A 30 -11.21 -10.12 -13.22
N ASN A 31 -11.10 -8.79 -13.37
CA ASN A 31 -10.89 -7.82 -12.30
C ASN A 31 -11.82 -6.61 -12.47
N PHE A 32 -12.77 -6.41 -11.56
CA PHE A 32 -13.63 -5.24 -11.47
C PHE A 32 -13.55 -4.58 -10.09
N LEU A 33 -13.72 -3.27 -10.06
CA LEU A 33 -13.84 -2.43 -8.88
C LEU A 33 -14.83 -1.33 -9.20
N GLU A 34 -15.96 -1.35 -8.51
CA GLU A 34 -17.04 -0.37 -8.64
C GLU A 34 -17.22 0.30 -7.28
N ILE A 35 -17.20 1.63 -7.27
CA ILE A 35 -17.42 2.42 -6.06
C ILE A 35 -18.45 3.51 -6.37
N ASP A 36 -19.58 3.44 -5.70
CA ASP A 36 -20.64 4.44 -5.79
C ASP A 36 -20.66 5.29 -4.52
N VAL A 37 -20.86 6.60 -4.69
CA VAL A 37 -21.09 7.53 -3.57
C VAL A 37 -22.54 7.99 -3.67
N VAL A 38 -23.38 7.58 -2.74
CA VAL A 38 -24.85 7.72 -2.79
C VAL A 38 -25.42 8.19 -1.45
N ASN A 39 -26.72 8.42 -1.41
CA ASN A 39 -27.50 8.66 -0.19
C ASN A 39 -26.87 9.73 0.73
N PRO A 40 -26.77 10.98 0.27
CA PRO A 40 -26.30 12.06 1.13
C PRO A 40 -27.27 12.25 2.30
N GLU A 41 -26.76 12.29 3.53
CA GLU A 41 -27.54 12.57 4.73
C GLU A 41 -26.90 13.71 5.52
N THR A 42 -27.74 14.65 5.96
CA THR A 42 -27.29 15.77 6.79
C THR A 42 -27.60 15.49 8.25
N HIS A 43 -26.55 15.47 9.07
CA HIS A 43 -26.59 15.20 10.50
C HIS A 43 -26.34 16.46 11.32
N GLY A 44 -26.81 16.47 12.56
CA GLY A 44 -26.56 17.54 13.53
C GLY A 44 -27.53 18.71 13.46
N PHE A 45 -27.32 19.72 14.31
CA PHE A 45 -28.18 20.89 14.44
C PHE A 45 -27.34 22.19 14.51
N GLY A 46 -27.88 23.29 13.98
CA GLY A 46 -27.24 24.61 14.00
C GLY A 46 -25.87 24.62 13.31
N ASN A 47 -24.83 25.06 14.03
CA ASN A 47 -23.45 25.18 13.52
C ASN A 47 -22.65 23.86 13.54
N LYS A 48 -23.23 22.78 14.08
CA LYS A 48 -22.61 21.44 14.10
C LYS A 48 -23.13 20.53 12.98
N ARG A 49 -23.85 21.10 12.02
CA ARG A 49 -24.40 20.35 10.88
C ARG A 49 -23.31 19.89 9.92
N TYR A 50 -23.40 18.65 9.46
CA TYR A 50 -22.51 18.11 8.42
C TYR A 50 -23.25 17.11 7.54
N THR A 51 -22.84 17.02 6.28
CA THR A 51 -23.38 16.03 5.33
C THR A 51 -22.37 14.92 5.12
N ASP A 52 -22.81 13.68 5.29
CA ASP A 52 -22.07 12.48 4.95
C ASP A 52 -22.72 11.76 3.76
N TYR A 53 -21.99 10.80 3.20
CA TYR A 53 -22.38 10.05 2.01
C TYR A 53 -22.18 8.56 2.28
N GLU A 54 -23.07 7.73 1.76
CA GLU A 54 -22.88 6.30 1.73
C GLU A 54 -21.94 5.94 0.58
N ILE A 55 -20.82 5.30 0.90
CA ILE A 55 -19.87 4.75 -0.06
C ILE A 55 -20.12 3.26 -0.18
N ARG A 56 -20.54 2.80 -1.36
CA ARG A 56 -20.74 1.38 -1.67
C ARG A 56 -19.61 0.90 -2.56
N MET A 57 -18.90 -0.12 -2.14
CA MET A 57 -17.81 -0.74 -2.90
C MET A 57 -18.21 -2.17 -3.28
N LYS A 58 -18.00 -2.55 -4.53
CA LYS A 58 -18.06 -3.93 -5.02
C LYS A 58 -16.82 -4.25 -5.82
N THR A 59 -16.18 -5.38 -5.53
CA THR A 59 -14.94 -5.76 -6.21
C THR A 59 -14.67 -7.25 -6.11
N ASN A 60 -14.01 -7.80 -7.12
CA ASN A 60 -13.41 -9.13 -7.07
C ASN A 60 -11.90 -9.10 -6.81
N LEU A 61 -11.28 -7.91 -6.76
CA LEU A 61 -9.84 -7.76 -6.57
C LEU A 61 -9.37 -8.41 -5.26
N PRO A 62 -8.24 -9.13 -5.25
CA PRO A 62 -7.74 -9.82 -4.06
C PRO A 62 -7.12 -8.86 -3.03
N VAL A 63 -6.79 -7.64 -3.42
CA VAL A 63 -6.21 -6.63 -2.53
C VAL A 63 -7.21 -6.16 -1.46
N PHE A 64 -8.51 -6.19 -1.78
CA PHE A 64 -9.57 -5.82 -0.86
C PHE A 64 -10.06 -7.07 -0.11
N ARG A 65 -10.12 -6.98 1.22
CA ARG A 65 -10.57 -8.08 2.09
C ARG A 65 -12.06 -8.35 1.91
N LEU A 66 -12.86 -7.29 1.79
CA LEU A 66 -14.30 -7.38 1.57
C LEU A 66 -14.60 -7.27 0.08
N LYS A 67 -15.45 -8.16 -0.44
CA LYS A 67 -15.92 -8.14 -1.83
C LYS A 67 -17.04 -7.12 -2.04
N GLU A 68 -17.83 -6.90 -0.99
CA GLU A 68 -18.80 -5.82 -0.91
C GLU A 68 -18.63 -5.10 0.43
N ALA A 69 -18.69 -3.77 0.42
CA ALA A 69 -18.67 -2.94 1.63
C ALA A 69 -19.60 -1.74 1.46
N SER A 70 -20.26 -1.33 2.54
CA SER A 70 -20.98 -0.05 2.62
C SER A 70 -20.55 0.68 3.89
N VAL A 71 -20.04 1.90 3.73
CA VAL A 71 -19.53 2.75 4.82
C VAL A 71 -20.00 4.18 4.62
N ARG A 72 -20.20 4.93 5.71
CA ARG A 72 -20.54 6.36 5.62
C ARG A 72 -19.30 7.24 5.83
N ARG A 73 -19.12 8.23 4.98
CA ARG A 73 -18.00 9.18 5.04
C ARG A 73 -18.45 10.60 4.77
N ARG A 74 -17.91 11.54 5.53
CA ARG A 74 -18.08 12.98 5.29
C ARG A 74 -16.93 13.52 4.46
N TYR A 75 -17.11 14.71 3.89
CA TYR A 75 -16.09 15.37 3.06
C TYR A 75 -14.71 15.46 3.74
N SER A 76 -14.64 15.74 5.04
CA SER A 76 -13.36 15.82 5.76
C SER A 76 -12.60 14.48 5.83
N ASP A 77 -13.31 13.35 5.73
CA ASP A 77 -12.68 12.03 5.73
C ASP A 77 -11.99 11.78 4.37
N PHE A 78 -12.56 12.29 3.27
CA PHE A 78 -11.90 12.29 1.96
C PHE A 78 -10.65 13.18 1.96
N GLU A 79 -10.68 14.32 2.66
CA GLU A 79 -9.49 15.16 2.83
C GLU A 79 -8.40 14.48 3.63
N TRP A 80 -8.78 13.71 4.66
CA TRP A 80 -7.84 12.86 5.37
C TRP A 80 -7.23 11.83 4.42
N LEU A 81 -8.03 11.05 3.69
CA LEU A 81 -7.53 10.04 2.75
C LEU A 81 -6.54 10.66 1.73
N ARG A 82 -6.92 11.80 1.13
CA ARG A 82 -6.05 12.52 0.19
C ARG A 82 -4.69 12.87 0.83
N ARG A 83 -4.70 13.45 2.03
CA ARG A 83 -3.47 13.84 2.74
C ARG A 83 -2.57 12.64 3.06
N GLU A 84 -3.17 11.53 3.47
CA GLU A 84 -2.43 10.31 3.77
C GLU A 84 -1.79 9.73 2.51
N LEU A 85 -2.51 9.71 1.39
CA LEU A 85 -1.99 9.28 0.10
C LEU A 85 -0.89 10.20 -0.42
N GLU A 86 -1.01 11.53 -0.25
CA GLU A 86 0.04 12.48 -0.63
C GLU A 86 1.31 12.35 0.21
N ARG A 87 1.19 11.86 1.46
CA ARG A 87 2.33 11.64 2.36
C ARG A 87 3.07 10.34 2.06
N ASP A 88 2.32 9.25 1.92
CA ASP A 88 2.89 7.89 1.91
C ASP A 88 3.05 7.35 0.48
N SER A 89 2.22 7.80 -0.46
CA SER A 89 2.18 7.30 -1.84
C SER A 89 2.85 8.27 -2.82
N LYS A 90 3.61 7.74 -3.78
CA LYS A 90 4.26 8.54 -4.85
C LYS A 90 3.31 8.89 -6.00
N ILE A 91 2.00 8.81 -5.78
CA ILE A 91 1.00 9.03 -6.81
C ILE A 91 0.60 10.50 -6.89
N VAL A 92 0.18 10.93 -8.08
CA VAL A 92 -0.50 12.22 -8.24
C VAL A 92 -1.94 12.04 -7.78
N VAL A 93 -2.24 12.47 -6.56
CA VAL A 93 -3.59 12.35 -5.99
C VAL A 93 -4.54 13.32 -6.71
N PRO A 94 -5.67 12.84 -7.26
CA PRO A 94 -6.66 13.70 -7.91
C PRO A 94 -7.17 14.81 -6.97
N PRO A 95 -7.53 15.99 -7.50
CA PRO A 95 -8.12 17.04 -6.67
C PRO A 95 -9.50 16.60 -6.16
N LEU A 96 -9.81 16.96 -4.91
CA LEU A 96 -11.16 16.85 -4.36
C LEU A 96 -12.06 17.95 -4.94
N PRO A 97 -13.39 17.72 -5.05
CA PRO A 97 -14.32 18.79 -5.38
C PRO A 97 -14.14 19.93 -4.37
N GLY A 98 -14.04 21.17 -4.86
CA GLY A 98 -13.59 22.29 -4.05
C GLY A 98 -14.34 22.43 -2.73
N LYS A 99 -13.60 22.70 -1.64
CA LYS A 99 -14.19 23.26 -0.42
C LYS A 99 -14.84 24.57 -0.86
N ALA A 100 -16.15 24.58 -0.97
CA ALA A 100 -16.91 25.76 -1.34
C ALA A 100 -16.86 26.77 -0.19
N TRP A 101 -15.70 27.38 0.03
CA TRP A 101 -15.44 28.36 1.08
C TRP A 101 -16.38 29.56 0.95
N GLN A 102 -16.69 29.95 -0.28
CA GLN A 102 -17.71 30.97 -0.57
C GLN A 102 -19.11 30.53 -0.14
N ARG A 103 -19.37 29.22 -0.09
CA ARG A 103 -20.66 28.67 0.33
C ARG A 103 -20.80 28.41 1.84
N GLN A 104 -19.68 28.46 2.57
CA GLN A 104 -19.64 28.33 4.04
C GLN A 104 -19.90 29.66 4.77
N VAL A 105 -20.08 30.77 4.05
CA VAL A 105 -20.46 32.03 4.69
C VAL A 105 -21.82 31.87 5.37
N PRO A 106 -22.04 32.50 6.55
CA PRO A 106 -23.25 32.29 7.33
C PRO A 106 -24.52 32.55 6.53
N GLY A 107 -25.53 31.69 6.70
CA GLY A 107 -26.78 31.75 5.93
C GLY A 107 -27.54 33.08 6.03
N PHE A 108 -27.27 33.93 7.03
CA PHE A 108 -27.82 35.28 7.10
C PHE A 108 -27.25 36.26 6.05
N LEU A 109 -26.13 35.92 5.41
CA LEU A 109 -25.54 36.66 4.29
C LEU A 109 -25.93 36.06 2.93
N ARG A 110 -26.75 35.01 2.91
CA ARG A 110 -27.08 34.24 1.71
C ARG A 110 -28.59 34.06 1.55
N ARG A 111 -29.02 33.78 0.33
CA ARG A 111 -30.44 33.53 0.01
C ARG A 111 -30.75 32.02 -0.14
N ASP A 112 -29.70 31.20 -0.13
CA ASP A 112 -29.66 29.75 -0.35
C ASP A 112 -29.11 29.00 0.88
N ASP A 113 -29.46 27.71 1.03
CA ASP A 113 -28.99 26.82 2.12
C ASP A 113 -27.49 26.44 2.01
N GLY A 114 -26.82 26.96 0.98
CA GLY A 114 -25.37 26.97 0.85
C GLY A 114 -24.73 25.61 0.70
N ILE A 115 -24.03 25.13 1.73
CA ILE A 115 -23.42 23.79 1.69
C ILE A 115 -24.44 22.65 1.84
N PHE A 116 -25.70 22.99 2.13
CA PHE A 116 -26.82 22.06 2.29
C PHE A 116 -27.83 22.15 1.15
N GLU A 117 -27.52 22.94 0.11
CA GLU A 117 -28.32 23.00 -1.12
C GLU A 117 -28.17 21.70 -1.91
N ASP A 118 -29.29 21.11 -2.36
CA ASP A 118 -29.30 19.79 -3.00
C ASP A 118 -28.40 19.73 -4.26
N ASP A 119 -28.41 20.79 -5.07
CA ASP A 119 -27.55 20.90 -6.26
C ASP A 119 -26.06 20.84 -5.89
N PHE A 120 -25.69 21.47 -4.77
CA PHE A 120 -24.32 21.46 -4.28
C PHE A 120 -23.93 20.10 -3.71
N ILE A 121 -24.83 19.47 -2.97
CA ILE A 121 -24.63 18.13 -2.42
C ILE A 121 -24.42 17.14 -3.56
N GLU A 122 -25.21 17.22 -4.64
CA GLU A 122 -25.09 16.33 -5.79
C GLU A 122 -23.82 16.60 -6.62
N GLU A 123 -23.47 17.87 -6.86
CA GLU A 123 -22.20 18.25 -7.51
C GLU A 123 -21.00 17.69 -6.72
N ARG A 124 -21.03 17.87 -5.39
CA ARG A 124 -20.00 17.33 -4.50
C ARG A 124 -19.98 15.81 -4.54
N ARG A 125 -21.13 15.13 -4.46
CA ARG A 125 -21.24 13.67 -4.52
C ARG A 125 -20.58 13.13 -5.79
N LYS A 126 -20.90 13.69 -6.96
CA LYS A 126 -20.26 13.33 -8.24
C LYS A 126 -18.75 13.52 -8.21
N GLY A 127 -18.27 14.64 -7.66
CA GLY A 127 -16.83 14.90 -7.54
C GLY A 127 -16.12 13.92 -6.60
N LEU A 128 -16.75 13.56 -5.48
CA LEU A 128 -16.24 12.58 -4.53
C LEU A 128 -16.19 11.17 -5.14
N GLU A 129 -17.20 10.79 -5.89
CA GLU A 129 -17.27 9.53 -6.64
C GLU A 129 -16.15 9.43 -7.68
N GLN A 130 -15.94 10.49 -8.47
CA GLN A 130 -14.85 10.54 -9.44
C GLN A 130 -13.47 10.47 -8.76
N PHE A 131 -13.31 11.16 -7.63
CA PHE A 131 -12.08 11.12 -6.84
C PHE A 131 -11.77 9.70 -6.36
N ILE A 132 -12.72 9.05 -5.68
CA ILE A 132 -12.47 7.75 -5.05
C ILE A 132 -12.27 6.64 -6.08
N ASN A 133 -12.99 6.67 -7.21
CA ASN A 133 -12.77 5.71 -8.29
C ASN A 133 -11.37 5.85 -8.92
N LYS A 134 -10.90 7.08 -9.15
CA LYS A 134 -9.54 7.33 -9.66
C LYS A 134 -8.46 6.86 -8.69
N VAL A 135 -8.64 7.13 -7.40
CA VAL A 135 -7.71 6.71 -6.35
C VAL A 135 -7.71 5.19 -6.22
N ALA A 136 -8.87 4.56 -6.04
CA ALA A 136 -8.98 3.13 -5.78
C ALA A 136 -8.63 2.28 -7.01
N GLY A 137 -8.76 2.82 -8.22
CA GLY A 137 -8.27 2.18 -9.45
C GLY A 137 -6.75 2.21 -9.61
N HIS A 138 -6.02 3.00 -8.82
CA HIS A 138 -4.56 3.12 -8.96
C HIS A 138 -3.82 2.01 -8.19
N PRO A 139 -2.99 1.17 -8.83
CA PRO A 139 -2.34 0.02 -8.18
C PRO A 139 -1.48 0.37 -6.96
N LEU A 140 -0.80 1.52 -6.97
CA LEU A 140 -0.04 1.98 -5.80
C LEU A 140 -0.94 2.42 -4.63
N ALA A 141 -2.07 3.08 -4.90
CA ALA A 141 -3.02 3.46 -3.84
C ALA A 141 -3.75 2.24 -3.26
N GLN A 142 -3.98 1.20 -4.06
CA GLN A 142 -4.52 -0.08 -3.60
C GLN A 142 -3.64 -0.75 -2.53
N ASN A 143 -2.35 -0.42 -2.46
CA ASN A 143 -1.47 -0.96 -1.41
C ASN A 143 -1.51 -0.14 -0.11
N GLU A 144 -2.09 1.07 -0.15
CA GLU A 144 -2.08 1.99 0.98
C GLU A 144 -3.16 1.62 1.99
N ARG A 145 -2.75 1.49 3.26
CA ARG A 145 -3.68 1.15 4.35
C ARG A 145 -4.80 2.18 4.50
N SER A 146 -4.51 3.46 4.27
CA SER A 146 -5.49 4.55 4.34
C SER A 146 -6.71 4.27 3.46
N LEU A 147 -6.51 3.74 2.24
CA LEU A 147 -7.58 3.40 1.32
C LEU A 147 -8.46 2.26 1.85
N HIS A 148 -7.85 1.21 2.40
CA HIS A 148 -8.60 0.08 2.97
C HIS A 148 -9.41 0.49 4.19
N VAL A 149 -8.82 1.27 5.10
CA VAL A 149 -9.53 1.84 6.26
C VAL A 149 -10.69 2.72 5.79
N PHE A 150 -10.45 3.55 4.78
CA PHE A 150 -11.48 4.44 4.25
C PHE A 150 -12.67 3.66 3.66
N LEU A 151 -12.45 2.61 2.87
CA LEU A 151 -13.48 1.88 2.15
C LEU A 151 -14.14 0.73 2.92
N GLN A 152 -13.46 0.10 3.88
CA GLN A 152 -13.93 -1.16 4.50
C GLN A 152 -14.23 -1.07 5.99
N GLU A 153 -13.59 -0.16 6.74
CA GLU A 153 -13.86 -0.05 8.17
C GLU A 153 -15.10 0.81 8.42
N THR A 154 -15.96 0.47 9.37
CA THR A 154 -17.17 1.27 9.65
C THR A 154 -16.80 2.66 10.18
N THR A 155 -15.80 2.73 11.05
CA THR A 155 -15.33 3.95 11.72
C THR A 155 -13.83 4.12 11.53
N ILE A 156 -13.38 5.34 11.24
CA ILE A 156 -11.95 5.67 11.17
C ILE A 156 -11.49 6.12 12.55
N ASP A 157 -10.71 5.28 13.22
CA ASP A 157 -10.05 5.64 14.49
C ASP A 157 -8.75 6.38 14.19
N PHE A 158 -8.84 7.72 14.12
CA PHE A 158 -7.70 8.57 13.77
C PHE A 158 -6.56 8.50 14.79
N ASP A 159 -6.84 8.23 16.07
CA ASP A 159 -5.83 8.16 17.13
C ASP A 159 -5.02 6.86 17.06
N LYS A 160 -5.66 5.77 16.59
CA LYS A 160 -4.99 4.47 16.38
C LYS A 160 -4.38 4.32 14.99
N TYR A 161 -4.68 5.22 14.05
CA TYR A 161 -4.14 5.16 12.71
C TYR A 161 -2.66 5.58 12.72
N ILE A 162 -1.78 4.62 12.42
CA ILE A 162 -0.33 4.87 12.31
C ILE A 162 0.05 4.82 10.83
N PRO A 163 0.54 5.94 10.27
CA PRO A 163 1.16 6.02 8.94
C PRO A 163 2.15 4.88 8.66
N GLY A 164 2.13 4.31 7.45
CA GLY A 164 3.11 3.30 7.02
C GLY A 164 2.97 1.89 7.61
N LYS A 165 2.03 1.62 8.54
CA LYS A 165 1.69 0.22 8.92
C LYS A 165 0.84 -0.42 7.82
N THR A 166 1.25 -1.57 7.29
CA THR A 166 0.48 -2.30 6.25
C THR A 166 -0.48 -3.32 6.88
N ASN A 167 -1.74 -3.34 6.43
CA ASN A 167 -2.74 -4.36 6.79
C ASN A 167 -3.07 -5.27 5.59
N LEU A 168 -2.13 -5.41 4.66
CA LEU A 168 -2.39 -6.08 3.38
C LEU A 168 -2.75 -7.55 3.63
N PRO A 169 -3.81 -8.07 2.99
CA PRO A 169 -4.29 -9.44 3.21
C PRO A 169 -3.26 -10.49 2.76
N VAL A 170 -2.25 -10.07 1.99
CA VAL A 170 -1.14 -10.93 1.56
C VAL A 170 -0.37 -11.50 2.76
N PHE A 171 -0.23 -10.73 3.86
CA PHE A 171 0.45 -11.19 5.06
C PHE A 171 -0.50 -12.02 5.95
N ARG A 172 -0.10 -13.24 6.32
CA ARG A 172 -0.95 -14.16 7.12
C ARG A 172 -1.15 -13.62 8.54
N LEU A 173 -0.11 -13.01 9.11
CA LEU A 173 -0.14 -12.39 10.43
C LEU A 173 -0.37 -10.89 10.29
N LYS A 174 -1.43 -10.38 10.95
CA LYS A 174 -1.73 -8.93 11.02
C LYS A 174 -0.72 -8.16 11.87
N GLU A 175 -0.20 -8.81 12.90
CA GLU A 175 0.90 -8.32 13.73
C GLU A 175 1.89 -9.47 13.92
N ALA A 176 3.17 -9.20 13.68
CA ALA A 176 4.24 -10.16 13.85
C ALA A 176 5.44 -9.49 14.54
N SER A 177 6.06 -10.20 15.47
CA SER A 177 7.32 -9.81 16.10
C SER A 177 8.32 -10.92 15.90
N VAL A 178 9.37 -10.63 15.14
CA VAL A 178 10.43 -11.59 14.81
C VAL A 178 11.79 -10.97 15.07
N ARG A 179 12.71 -11.77 15.59
CA ARG A 179 14.11 -11.35 15.74
C ARG A 179 14.87 -11.66 14.46
N ARG A 180 15.62 -10.68 13.96
CA ARG A 180 16.44 -10.80 12.75
C ARG A 180 17.85 -10.34 13.00
N ARG A 181 18.82 -11.14 12.58
CA ARG A 181 20.22 -10.76 12.50
C ARG A 181 20.44 -9.99 11.22
N TYR A 182 21.49 -9.16 11.17
CA TYR A 182 21.84 -8.42 9.95
C TYR A 182 22.06 -9.34 8.74
N SER A 183 22.59 -10.56 8.96
CA SER A 183 22.73 -11.59 7.91
C SER A 183 21.40 -11.94 7.24
N ASP A 184 20.30 -11.91 7.99
CA ASP A 184 18.97 -12.25 7.48
C ASP A 184 18.47 -11.17 6.52
N PHE A 185 18.81 -9.90 6.79
CA PHE A 185 18.52 -8.79 5.88
C PHE A 185 19.35 -8.88 4.60
N GLU A 186 20.63 -9.26 4.70
CA GLU A 186 21.47 -9.50 3.51
C GLU A 186 20.92 -10.64 2.66
N TRP A 187 20.44 -11.71 3.29
CA TRP A 187 19.78 -12.81 2.60
C TRP A 187 18.52 -12.31 1.88
N LEU A 188 17.60 -11.63 2.58
CA LEU A 188 16.36 -11.11 1.98
C LEU A 188 16.67 -10.20 0.79
N ARG A 189 17.66 -9.31 0.92
CA ARG A 189 18.09 -8.43 -0.17
C ARG A 189 18.55 -9.22 -1.40
N ARG A 190 19.45 -10.20 -1.23
CA ARG A 190 19.95 -11.02 -2.36
C ARG A 190 18.84 -11.79 -3.04
N GLU A 191 17.92 -12.33 -2.25
CA GLU A 191 16.79 -13.12 -2.72
C GLU A 191 15.82 -12.26 -3.55
N LEU A 192 15.53 -11.05 -3.07
CA LEU A 192 14.76 -10.07 -3.82
C LEU A 192 15.51 -9.60 -5.08
N GLU A 193 16.80 -9.34 -5.02
CA GLU A 193 17.58 -8.93 -6.20
C GLU A 193 17.63 -10.03 -7.28
N ARG A 194 17.57 -11.30 -6.86
CA ARG A 194 17.58 -12.45 -7.78
C ARG A 194 16.22 -12.69 -8.44
N ASP A 195 15.15 -12.71 -7.64
CA ASP A 195 13.86 -13.25 -8.07
C ASP A 195 12.78 -12.18 -8.28
N SER A 196 12.96 -11.00 -7.68
CA SER A 196 12.02 -9.89 -7.79
C SER A 196 12.57 -8.86 -8.78
N LYS A 197 11.79 -8.50 -9.79
CA LYS A 197 12.15 -7.48 -10.80
C LYS A 197 12.08 -6.05 -10.23
N ILE A 198 12.56 -5.85 -9.01
CA ILE A 198 12.46 -4.60 -8.25
C ILE A 198 13.84 -4.02 -7.99
N VAL A 199 13.91 -2.71 -7.81
CA VAL A 199 15.12 -2.06 -7.30
C VAL A 199 15.13 -2.20 -5.79
N VAL A 200 15.96 -3.11 -5.28
CA VAL A 200 16.04 -3.38 -3.84
C VAL A 200 16.81 -2.24 -3.16
N PRO A 201 16.28 -1.61 -2.09
CA PRO A 201 16.98 -0.55 -1.37
C PRO A 201 18.31 -1.04 -0.78
N PRO A 202 19.34 -0.19 -0.70
CA PRO A 202 20.60 -0.57 -0.06
C PRO A 202 20.40 -0.79 1.43
N LEU A 203 21.12 -1.78 1.98
CA LEU A 203 21.21 -1.97 3.43
C LEU A 203 22.20 -0.96 4.02
N PRO A 204 21.99 -0.50 5.27
CA PRO A 204 22.98 0.32 5.97
C PRO A 204 24.33 -0.42 6.02
N GLY A 205 25.41 0.29 5.72
CA GLY A 205 26.73 -0.30 5.47
C GLY A 205 27.23 -1.20 6.61
N LYS A 206 27.94 -2.28 6.26
CA LYS A 206 28.73 -3.02 7.23
C LYS A 206 29.83 -2.10 7.73
N ALA A 207 29.83 -1.78 9.01
CA ALA A 207 30.87 -0.97 9.61
C ALA A 207 32.15 -1.81 9.81
N TRP A 208 32.81 -2.16 8.70
CA TRP A 208 34.07 -2.91 8.66
C TRP A 208 35.19 -2.16 9.39
N GLN A 209 35.23 -0.84 9.22
CA GLN A 209 36.09 0.04 10.04
C GLN A 209 35.75 -0.05 11.52
N ARG A 210 34.50 -0.42 11.85
CA ARG A 210 34.04 -0.59 13.22
C ARG A 210 34.23 -2.00 13.82
N GLN A 211 34.80 -2.95 13.08
CA GLN A 211 35.13 -4.30 13.56
C GLN A 211 36.59 -4.49 13.99
N VAL A 212 37.46 -3.48 13.84
CA VAL A 212 38.83 -3.56 14.38
C VAL A 212 38.82 -3.70 15.92
N PRO A 213 39.76 -4.45 16.50
CA PRO A 213 39.81 -4.70 17.93
C PRO A 213 39.75 -3.40 18.77
N GLY A 214 39.01 -3.43 19.87
CA GLY A 214 38.74 -2.25 20.71
C GLY A 214 40.00 -1.56 21.25
N PHE A 215 41.14 -2.26 21.37
CA PHE A 215 42.41 -1.66 21.78
C PHE A 215 43.00 -0.66 20.75
N LEU A 216 42.52 -0.65 19.50
CA LEU A 216 42.89 0.32 18.47
C LEU A 216 41.94 1.52 18.41
N ARG A 217 40.99 1.63 19.35
CA ARG A 217 39.89 2.59 19.28
C ARG A 217 39.59 3.29 20.59
N ARG A 218 38.90 4.43 20.46
CA ARG A 218 38.47 5.31 21.54
C ARG A 218 36.95 5.25 21.77
N ASP A 219 36.23 4.41 21.00
CA ASP A 219 34.77 4.24 20.98
C ASP A 219 34.37 2.75 21.16
N ASP A 220 33.11 2.50 21.55
CA ASP A 220 32.53 1.14 21.70
C ASP A 220 32.20 0.48 20.33
N GLY A 221 32.60 1.11 19.23
CA GLY A 221 32.56 0.55 17.89
C GLY A 221 31.17 0.17 17.39
N ILE A 222 30.92 -1.13 17.22
CA ILE A 222 29.62 -1.65 16.75
C ILE A 222 28.56 -1.73 17.86
N PHE A 223 28.95 -1.51 19.11
CA PHE A 223 28.07 -1.53 20.27
C PHE A 223 27.69 -0.11 20.74
N GLU A 224 28.20 0.92 20.07
CA GLU A 224 27.85 2.31 20.36
C GLU A 224 26.37 2.56 20.05
N ASP A 225 25.65 3.15 21.01
CA ASP A 225 24.18 3.31 20.93
C ASP A 225 23.75 4.10 19.69
N ASP A 226 24.48 5.16 19.34
CA ASP A 226 24.20 5.97 18.14
C ASP A 226 24.32 5.15 16.86
N PHE A 227 25.32 4.25 16.78
CA PHE A 227 25.50 3.36 15.65
C PHE A 227 24.42 2.29 15.57
N ILE A 228 24.04 1.71 16.72
CA ILE A 228 22.94 0.74 16.79
C ILE A 228 21.64 1.40 16.32
N GLU A 229 21.37 2.62 16.78
CA GLU A 229 20.15 3.34 16.45
C GLU A 229 20.12 3.80 14.98
N GLU A 230 21.23 4.30 14.44
CA GLU A 230 21.35 4.61 13.01
C GLU A 230 21.12 3.37 12.15
N ARG A 231 21.72 2.24 12.54
CA ARG A 231 21.54 0.96 11.86
C ARG A 231 20.10 0.46 11.98
N ARG A 232 19.48 0.58 13.16
CA ARG A 232 18.06 0.23 13.40
C ARG A 232 17.15 1.03 12.46
N LYS A 233 17.34 2.35 12.37
CA LYS A 233 16.60 3.23 11.44
C LYS A 233 16.81 2.83 9.99
N GLY A 234 18.05 2.55 9.58
CA GLY A 234 18.35 2.11 8.21
C GLY A 234 17.69 0.78 7.84
N LEU A 235 17.71 -0.19 8.76
CA LEU A 235 17.04 -1.49 8.59
C LEU A 235 15.52 -1.36 8.58
N GLU A 236 14.96 -0.49 9.42
CA GLU A 236 13.53 -0.18 9.44
C GLU A 236 13.08 0.44 8.10
N GLN A 237 13.82 1.41 7.58
CA GLN A 237 13.53 2.00 6.27
C GLN A 237 13.61 0.97 5.14
N PHE A 238 14.60 0.07 5.18
CA PHE A 238 14.71 -1.02 4.21
C PHE A 238 13.45 -1.91 4.24
N VAL A 239 13.04 -2.36 5.44
CA VAL A 239 11.87 -3.23 5.61
C VAL A 239 10.60 -2.53 5.14
N ASN A 240 10.39 -1.27 5.52
CA ASN A 240 9.18 -0.53 5.12
C ASN A 240 9.10 -0.36 3.59
N LYS A 241 10.22 -0.04 2.92
CA LYS A 241 10.27 0.08 1.45
C LYS A 241 10.00 -1.25 0.75
N VAL A 242 10.60 -2.34 1.23
CA VAL A 242 10.41 -3.67 0.65
C VAL A 242 8.98 -4.17 0.91
N ALA A 243 8.48 -4.07 2.13
CA ALA A 243 7.15 -4.52 2.51
C ALA A 243 6.03 -3.72 1.85
N GLY A 244 6.27 -2.45 1.49
CA GLY A 244 5.34 -1.63 0.71
C GLY A 244 5.36 -1.90 -0.80
N HIS A 245 6.30 -2.69 -1.32
CA HIS A 245 6.43 -2.89 -2.76
C HIS A 245 5.56 -4.05 -3.26
N PRO A 246 4.60 -3.84 -4.20
CA PRO A 246 3.64 -4.88 -4.60
C PRO A 246 4.28 -6.14 -5.20
N LEU A 247 5.38 -6.01 -5.96
CA LEU A 247 6.09 -7.19 -6.46
C LEU A 247 6.84 -7.95 -5.34
N ALA A 248 7.36 -7.25 -4.32
CA ALA A 248 8.07 -7.88 -3.21
C ALA A 248 7.09 -8.60 -2.26
N GLN A 249 5.88 -8.05 -2.11
CA GLN A 249 4.77 -8.67 -1.38
C GLN A 249 4.35 -10.01 -1.95
N ASN A 250 4.63 -10.29 -3.21
CA ASN A 250 4.37 -11.60 -3.79
C ASN A 250 5.51 -12.60 -3.54
N GLU A 251 6.63 -12.19 -2.95
CA GLU A 251 7.80 -13.06 -2.75
C GLU A 251 7.70 -13.81 -1.43
N ARG A 252 7.90 -15.13 -1.48
CA ARG A 252 7.92 -15.97 -0.28
C ARG A 252 9.03 -15.55 0.69
N SER A 253 10.15 -15.06 0.19
CA SER A 253 11.28 -14.58 0.99
C SER A 253 10.87 -13.49 1.98
N LEU A 254 10.05 -12.53 1.54
CA LEU A 254 9.55 -11.46 2.39
C LEU A 254 8.63 -12.00 3.50
N HIS A 255 7.80 -13.00 3.18
CA HIS A 255 6.87 -13.58 4.14
C HIS A 255 7.60 -14.39 5.21
N VAL A 256 8.56 -15.21 4.81
CA VAL A 256 9.47 -15.92 5.71
C VAL A 256 10.20 -14.91 6.60
N PHE A 257 10.74 -13.85 6.00
CA PHE A 257 11.45 -12.82 6.72
C PHE A 257 10.59 -12.07 7.75
N LEU A 258 9.31 -11.80 7.48
CA LEU A 258 8.47 -11.02 8.39
C LEU A 258 7.67 -11.89 9.39
N GLN A 259 7.35 -13.14 9.06
CA GLN A 259 6.33 -13.90 9.78
C GLN A 259 6.86 -15.18 10.45
N GLU A 260 7.97 -15.76 10.00
CA GLU A 260 8.50 -16.98 10.62
C GLU A 260 9.39 -16.66 11.82
N THR A 261 9.25 -17.36 12.94
CA THR A 261 10.10 -17.10 14.12
C THR A 261 11.57 -17.41 13.86
N THR A 262 11.85 -18.42 13.04
CA THR A 262 13.18 -18.87 12.61
C THR A 262 13.21 -19.09 11.12
N ILE A 263 14.28 -18.66 10.45
CA ILE A 263 14.49 -18.93 9.02
C ILE A 263 15.32 -20.21 8.88
N ASP A 264 14.72 -21.27 8.37
CA ASP A 264 15.42 -22.51 8.02
C ASP A 264 15.88 -22.41 6.56
N PHE A 265 17.14 -22.00 6.37
CA PHE A 265 17.70 -21.76 5.04
C PHE A 265 17.80 -23.04 4.19
N ASP A 266 17.94 -24.21 4.82
CA ASP A 266 18.06 -25.50 4.12
C ASP A 266 16.71 -25.98 3.58
N LYS A 267 15.61 -25.58 4.24
CA LYS A 267 14.24 -25.92 3.84
C LYS A 267 13.54 -24.83 3.04
N TYR A 268 14.18 -23.67 2.89
CA TYR A 268 13.59 -22.56 2.16
C TYR A 268 13.59 -22.85 0.65
N ILE A 269 12.40 -22.75 0.04
CA ILE A 269 12.21 -22.92 -1.40
C ILE A 269 11.78 -21.57 -1.98
N PRO A 270 12.57 -20.96 -2.88
CA PRO A 270 12.21 -19.72 -3.56
C PRO A 270 10.89 -19.82 -4.32
N GLY A 271 10.19 -18.71 -4.43
CA GLY A 271 8.96 -18.65 -5.24
C GLY A 271 7.99 -17.58 -4.78
N LYS A 272 6.84 -17.52 -5.46
CA LYS A 272 5.76 -16.59 -5.14
C LYS A 272 4.83 -17.17 -4.08
N VAL A 273 4.29 -16.31 -3.23
CA VAL A 273 3.20 -16.67 -2.33
C VAL A 273 1.97 -16.98 -3.19
N ARG A 274 1.47 -18.21 -3.11
CA ARG A 274 0.19 -18.58 -3.74
C ARG A 274 -0.92 -18.06 -2.83
N ASN A 275 -1.71 -17.10 -3.32
CA ASN A 275 -2.97 -16.74 -2.69
C ASN A 275 -3.91 -17.94 -2.86
N SER A 276 -4.08 -18.72 -1.79
CA SER A 276 -5.13 -19.73 -1.64
C SER A 276 -6.40 -19.08 -1.11
#